data_AF-A0A0B7NW17-F1
#
_entry.id   AF-A0A0B7NW17-F1
#
_cell.length_a   1.000
_cell.length_b   1.000
_cell.length_c   1.000
_cell.angle_alpha   90.00
_cell.angle_beta   90.00
_cell.angle_gamma   90.00
#
_symmetry.space_group_name_H-M   'P 1'
#
loop_
_entity.id
_entity.type
_entity.pdbx_description
1 polymer ?
#
loop_
_entity_poly.entity_id
_entity_poly.type
_entity_poly.pdbx_seq_one_letter_code
_entity_poly.pdbx_strand_id
1 'polypeptide(L)'
;MSPSTPAIPPNNDSKMKLYEMFAQKQIAPPPNLAHPGIASSSSSNNLFNFLGFQQSSDLFTTKVEQMLIELDRLLKKSGNLPFSLLPPHHDIILVMRQIPLLINQSAQPTLLRSVVESVIYQLYQCNTGLSVEVYCRFLQTLLELSPSISKETLNWLLYSEDERKNDVWVITSLIKYGLIPLEDYDVKLSKQLNHQPTDNQIEFITEMLQNCLLTMNPITSIEEHVLVINALMKLKSPKLYLPLLFAADKESTTQMGQTICFKLISAHFSFLNQLLRHRSSRRLTQSEKAFYQGTLRFLVVMLHDYPEFLCRHYLSLIQLLPVACVQLRNVILSSFPKTMILPDPFTTTLGYMANNSTEPNLHIQQDYSDTIALLSSYLKGSTKSIGRQIISHLIDQRQQLDNKKLQQLVFYFGSHTTLDTGKSLSENPAVQIFKYLLAHMEHNQDRYLVINAIVDHLRYPNTHTYFFSMTILHLFASQPEYIKELVIRVLLERLIVNRPHPWGLLTTFIQLIKEPMFTEHKFIKESMAHSSDIKRLFDNVLK
;
A
#
# COMPACT_ATOMS: atom_id res chain seq x y z
N MET A 1 6.84 -40.89 67.48
CA MET A 1 5.63 -40.16 67.02
C MET A 1 5.59 -38.82 67.73
N SER A 2 5.10 -37.77 67.05
CA SER A 2 5.10 -36.32 67.40
C SER A 2 6.26 -35.53 66.76
N PRO A 3 6.03 -34.28 66.30
CA PRO A 3 5.76 -34.00 64.88
C PRO A 3 6.73 -33.00 64.25
N SER A 4 6.86 -33.07 62.93
CA SER A 4 7.59 -32.11 62.09
C SER A 4 6.80 -30.81 61.92
N THR A 5 7.38 -29.70 62.35
CA THR A 5 7.01 -28.33 61.99
C THR A 5 7.11 -28.11 60.47
N PRO A 6 6.08 -27.60 59.78
CA PRO A 6 6.20 -27.18 58.39
C PRO A 6 6.90 -25.82 58.31
N ALA A 7 7.93 -25.74 57.47
CA ALA A 7 8.61 -24.49 57.12
C ALA A 7 7.64 -23.56 56.37
N ILE A 8 7.55 -22.31 56.83
CA ILE A 8 6.81 -21.22 56.20
C ILE A 8 7.56 -20.82 54.91
N PRO A 9 6.91 -20.77 53.72
CA PRO A 9 7.56 -20.29 52.51
C PRO A 9 7.75 -18.76 52.56
N PRO A 10 8.76 -18.21 51.87
CA PRO A 10 9.09 -16.79 51.93
C PRO A 10 7.98 -15.94 51.29
N ASN A 11 7.69 -14.80 51.93
CA ASN A 11 6.64 -13.86 51.59
C ASN A 11 6.74 -13.37 50.12
N ASN A 12 5.75 -13.72 49.31
CA ASN A 12 5.68 -13.45 47.88
C ASN A 12 5.04 -12.07 47.55
N ASP A 13 4.85 -11.21 48.56
CA ASP A 13 4.12 -9.93 48.45
C ASP A 13 4.88 -8.81 47.72
N SER A 14 6.07 -9.09 47.17
CA SER A 14 6.95 -8.10 46.53
C SER A 14 6.88 -8.06 45.00
N LYS A 15 5.96 -8.78 44.34
CA LYS A 15 5.77 -8.76 42.87
C LYS A 15 4.36 -8.39 42.42
N MET A 16 4.22 -7.68 41.30
CA MET A 16 2.91 -7.30 40.76
C MET A 16 2.04 -8.52 40.43
N LYS A 17 0.75 -8.50 40.81
CA LYS A 17 -0.18 -9.65 40.70
C LYS A 17 -1.06 -9.64 39.43
N LEU A 18 -0.61 -8.96 38.37
CA LEU A 18 -1.35 -8.81 37.11
C LEU A 18 -1.78 -10.16 36.49
N TYR A 19 -0.95 -11.21 36.58
CA TYR A 19 -1.25 -12.53 36.01
C TYR A 19 -2.50 -13.18 36.59
N GLU A 20 -2.71 -13.05 37.91
CA GLU A 20 -3.86 -13.64 38.61
C GLU A 20 -5.16 -12.94 38.20
N MET A 21 -5.11 -11.64 37.95
CA MET A 21 -6.26 -10.83 37.53
C MET A 21 -6.79 -11.21 36.14
N PHE A 22 -5.91 -11.58 35.21
CA PHE A 22 -6.34 -11.98 33.87
C PHE A 22 -6.84 -13.44 33.82
N ALA A 23 -6.32 -14.34 34.67
CA ALA A 23 -6.63 -15.79 34.65
C ALA A 23 -8.11 -16.15 34.89
N GLN A 24 -8.88 -15.34 35.61
CA GLN A 24 -10.26 -15.66 35.99
C GLN A 24 -11.33 -15.40 34.91
N LYS A 25 -10.93 -15.02 33.68
CA LYS A 25 -11.86 -14.77 32.56
C LYS A 25 -12.49 -16.06 31.97
N GLN A 26 -12.04 -17.26 32.38
CA GLN A 26 -12.66 -18.53 32.00
C GLN A 26 -13.67 -18.98 33.06
N ILE A 27 -14.94 -18.60 32.92
CA ILE A 27 -16.16 -19.40 33.17
C ILE A 27 -17.35 -18.48 32.84
N ALA A 28 -17.85 -18.58 31.61
CA ALA A 28 -19.26 -18.42 31.28
C ALA A 28 -19.51 -19.02 29.88
N PRO A 29 -20.37 -20.05 29.74
CA PRO A 29 -20.77 -20.56 28.43
C PRO A 29 -21.69 -19.56 27.72
N PRO A 30 -21.81 -19.62 26.37
CA PRO A 30 -22.55 -18.62 25.61
C PRO A 30 -24.07 -18.78 25.83
N PRO A 31 -24.85 -17.70 26.04
CA PRO A 31 -26.29 -17.79 25.98
C PRO A 31 -26.78 -17.66 24.53
N ASN A 32 -27.62 -18.61 24.14
CA ASN A 32 -28.38 -18.63 22.89
C ASN A 32 -29.29 -17.40 22.74
N LEU A 33 -29.52 -17.05 21.46
CA LEU A 33 -30.40 -16.00 20.95
C LEU A 33 -31.81 -15.93 21.61
N ALA A 34 -32.17 -14.77 22.17
CA ALA A 34 -33.51 -14.14 22.04
C ALA A 34 -33.64 -12.78 22.79
N HIS A 35 -34.05 -11.75 22.04
CA HIS A 35 -34.72 -10.48 22.42
C HIS A 35 -34.05 -9.41 23.32
N PRO A 36 -34.36 -8.11 23.06
CA PRO A 36 -33.68 -6.97 23.68
C PRO A 36 -34.38 -6.54 24.98
N GLY A 37 -33.61 -6.45 26.06
CA GLY A 37 -34.09 -5.91 27.34
C GLY A 37 -32.98 -5.77 28.37
N ILE A 38 -32.62 -4.53 28.67
CA ILE A 38 -32.12 -4.01 29.96
C ILE A 38 -31.13 -4.94 30.71
N ALA A 39 -29.82 -4.77 30.47
CA ALA A 39 -28.78 -5.32 31.33
C ALA A 39 -28.28 -4.25 32.31
N SER A 40 -28.57 -4.48 33.59
CA SER A 40 -28.25 -3.68 34.76
C SER A 40 -26.78 -3.71 35.18
N SER A 41 -26.36 -2.61 35.80
CA SER A 41 -25.03 -2.25 36.31
C SER A 41 -24.65 -2.93 37.65
N SER A 42 -24.04 -4.12 37.64
CA SER A 42 -23.63 -4.81 38.89
C SER A 42 -22.21 -5.39 38.92
N SER A 43 -21.36 -5.14 37.91
CA SER A 43 -20.02 -5.77 37.82
C SER A 43 -18.87 -4.98 38.46
N SER A 44 -19.00 -3.67 38.69
CA SER A 44 -17.89 -2.82 39.16
C SER A 44 -17.55 -2.98 40.65
N ASN A 45 -18.53 -3.27 41.52
CA ASN A 45 -18.29 -3.40 42.97
C ASN A 45 -17.52 -4.66 43.37
N ASN A 46 -17.57 -5.73 42.56
CA ASN A 46 -16.87 -6.99 42.87
C ASN A 46 -15.40 -6.99 42.41
N LEU A 47 -15.02 -6.10 41.48
CA LEU A 47 -13.66 -6.01 40.92
C LEU A 47 -12.65 -5.45 41.93
N PHE A 48 -13.02 -4.41 42.67
CA PHE A 48 -12.12 -3.78 43.65
C PHE A 48 -11.96 -4.61 44.92
N ASN A 49 -12.97 -5.40 45.31
CA ASN A 49 -12.85 -6.35 46.41
C ASN A 49 -11.88 -7.53 46.11
N PHE A 50 -11.63 -7.82 44.82
CA PHE A 50 -10.79 -8.94 44.40
C PHE A 50 -9.29 -8.63 44.41
N LEU A 51 -8.92 -7.35 44.29
CA LEU A 51 -7.54 -6.84 44.14
C LEU A 51 -6.67 -6.91 45.42
N GLY A 52 -7.07 -7.69 46.42
CA GLY A 52 -6.22 -7.95 47.58
C GLY A 52 -5.92 -6.70 48.41
N PHE A 53 -6.84 -5.73 48.48
CA PHE A 53 -6.84 -4.75 49.56
C PHE A 53 -7.08 -5.51 50.88
N GLN A 54 -6.01 -6.01 51.47
CA GLN A 54 -6.05 -6.61 52.80
C GLN A 54 -6.71 -5.61 53.74
N GLN A 55 -7.64 -6.11 54.57
CA GLN A 55 -8.46 -5.42 55.57
C GLN A 55 -7.64 -4.59 56.59
N SER A 56 -6.95 -3.56 56.11
CA SER A 56 -6.37 -2.48 56.88
C SER A 56 -7.07 -1.21 56.39
N SER A 57 -8.13 -0.88 57.11
CA SER A 57 -9.05 0.24 56.87
C SER A 57 -8.34 1.60 57.03
N ASP A 58 -7.41 1.91 56.13
CA ASP A 58 -6.91 3.26 55.96
C ASP A 58 -7.94 4.04 55.12
N LEU A 59 -8.46 5.13 55.68
CA LEU A 59 -9.43 6.01 55.03
C LEU A 59 -8.96 6.45 53.63
N PHE A 60 -7.65 6.57 53.45
CA PHE A 60 -7.02 6.93 52.18
C PHE A 60 -7.21 5.85 51.10
N THR A 61 -7.05 4.58 51.44
CA THR A 61 -7.16 3.44 50.52
C THR A 61 -8.60 3.33 49.99
N THR A 62 -9.59 3.32 50.89
CA THR A 62 -11.02 3.29 50.52
C THR A 62 -11.43 4.52 49.71
N LYS A 63 -10.87 5.70 50.01
CA LYS A 63 -11.16 6.92 49.24
C LYS A 63 -10.58 6.84 47.82
N VAL A 64 -9.36 6.34 47.64
CA VAL A 64 -8.75 6.14 46.33
C VAL A 64 -9.53 5.10 45.51
N GLU A 65 -9.98 4.01 46.12
CA GLU A 65 -10.85 3.00 45.48
C GLU A 65 -12.16 3.62 44.98
N GLN A 66 -12.86 4.39 45.82
CA GLN A 66 -14.10 5.08 45.44
C GLN A 66 -13.87 6.05 44.26
N MET A 67 -12.73 6.74 44.25
CA MET A 67 -12.37 7.64 43.16
C MET A 67 -12.07 6.89 41.85
N LEU A 68 -11.45 5.71 41.89
CA LEU A 68 -11.25 4.87 40.71
C LEU A 68 -12.57 4.32 40.15
N ILE A 69 -13.51 3.96 41.03
CA ILE A 69 -14.87 3.55 40.62
C ILE A 69 -15.59 4.72 39.96
N GLU A 70 -15.50 5.92 40.53
CA GLU A 70 -16.13 7.10 39.94
C GLU A 70 -15.48 7.50 38.61
N LEU A 71 -14.15 7.35 38.47
CA LEU A 71 -13.45 7.56 37.21
C LEU A 71 -14.00 6.65 36.10
N ASP A 72 -14.12 5.35 36.35
CA ASP A 72 -14.67 4.39 35.39
C ASP A 72 -16.14 4.72 35.06
N ARG A 73 -16.92 5.13 36.06
CA ARG A 73 -18.32 5.55 35.86
C ARG A 73 -18.44 6.79 34.97
N LEU A 74 -17.60 7.79 35.20
CA LEU A 74 -17.56 9.02 34.41
C LEU A 74 -17.13 8.71 32.97
N LEU A 75 -16.13 7.85 32.79
CA LEU A 75 -15.66 7.42 31.47
C LEU A 75 -16.73 6.67 30.67
N LYS A 76 -17.54 5.82 31.31
CA LYS A 76 -18.66 5.12 30.64
C LYS A 76 -19.80 6.06 30.24
N LYS A 77 -20.01 7.15 30.95
CA LYS A 77 -21.02 8.18 30.61
C LYS A 77 -20.53 9.16 29.55
N SER A 78 -19.21 9.34 29.46
CA SER A 78 -18.56 10.22 28.50
C SER A 78 -18.52 9.49 27.15
N GLY A 79 -19.16 10.04 26.12
CA GLY A 79 -19.14 9.45 24.78
C GLY A 79 -17.76 9.49 24.11
N ASN A 80 -17.72 9.38 22.78
CA ASN A 80 -16.48 9.41 21.98
C ASN A 80 -15.94 10.85 21.79
N LEU A 81 -15.62 11.55 22.88
CA LEU A 81 -14.94 12.85 22.85
C LEU A 81 -13.43 12.67 23.06
N PRO A 82 -12.55 13.35 22.30
CA PRO A 82 -11.11 13.34 22.57
C PRO A 82 -10.79 14.11 23.86
N PHE A 83 -9.77 13.68 24.62
CA PHE A 83 -9.41 14.29 25.91
C PHE A 83 -9.08 15.79 25.79
N SER A 84 -8.51 16.22 24.66
CA SER A 84 -8.16 17.62 24.41
C SER A 84 -9.35 18.58 24.40
N LEU A 85 -10.57 18.08 24.22
CA LEU A 85 -11.80 18.87 24.26
C LEU A 85 -12.47 18.88 25.64
N LEU A 86 -11.91 18.19 26.64
CA LEU A 86 -12.44 18.20 27.99
C LEU A 86 -12.13 19.55 28.67
N PRO A 87 -13.12 20.20 29.31
CA PRO A 87 -12.88 21.41 30.10
C PRO A 87 -11.83 21.17 31.19
N PRO A 88 -11.00 22.16 31.55
CA PRO A 88 -9.97 22.01 32.59
C PRO A 88 -10.54 21.68 33.99
N HIS A 89 -11.84 21.95 34.22
CA HIS A 89 -12.57 21.64 35.44
C HIS A 89 -13.43 20.37 35.33
N HIS A 90 -13.23 19.57 34.29
CA HIS A 90 -13.98 18.33 34.10
C HIS A 90 -13.68 17.33 35.23
N ASP A 91 -14.71 16.63 35.72
CA ASP A 91 -14.60 15.72 36.87
C ASP A 91 -13.52 14.65 36.68
N ILE A 92 -13.37 14.12 35.47
CA ILE A 92 -12.27 13.18 35.08
C ILE A 92 -10.88 13.77 35.41
N ILE A 93 -10.63 15.03 35.05
CA ILE A 93 -9.33 15.68 35.26
C ILE A 93 -9.10 15.93 36.75
N LEU A 94 -10.15 16.29 37.49
CA LEU A 94 -10.08 16.49 38.94
C LEU A 94 -9.74 15.19 39.66
N VAL A 95 -10.38 14.08 39.29
CA VAL A 95 -10.10 12.75 39.85
C VAL A 95 -8.67 12.31 39.56
N MET A 96 -8.20 12.45 38.31
CA MET A 96 -6.81 12.13 37.92
C MET A 96 -5.77 12.96 38.68
N ARG A 97 -6.08 14.19 39.09
CA ARG A 97 -5.18 15.05 39.88
C ARG A 97 -5.20 14.74 41.37
N GLN A 98 -6.36 14.36 41.90
CA GLN A 98 -6.52 14.11 43.34
C GLN A 98 -5.94 12.76 43.78
N ILE A 99 -6.03 11.70 42.94
CA ILE A 99 -5.50 10.37 43.31
C ILE A 99 -3.98 10.41 43.58
N PRO A 100 -3.12 10.99 42.73
CA PRO A 100 -1.68 11.13 43.00
C PRO A 100 -1.36 11.88 44.30
N LEU A 101 -2.14 12.91 44.64
CA LEU A 101 -1.96 13.69 45.87
C LEU A 101 -2.27 12.84 47.11
N LEU A 102 -3.35 12.04 47.06
CA LEU A 102 -3.71 11.13 48.15
C LEU A 102 -2.68 10.01 48.31
N ILE A 103 -2.13 9.50 47.21
CA ILE A 103 -1.05 8.50 47.23
C ILE A 103 0.20 9.08 47.91
N ASN A 104 0.62 10.29 47.56
CA ASN A 104 1.78 10.95 48.21
C ASN A 104 1.54 11.28 49.69
N GLN A 105 0.29 11.46 50.11
CA GLN A 105 -0.06 11.67 51.51
C GLN A 105 -0.16 10.35 52.30
N SER A 106 -0.28 9.22 51.62
CA SER A 106 -0.36 7.91 52.25
C SER A 106 1.04 7.39 52.61
N ALA A 107 1.16 6.78 53.79
CA ALA A 107 2.42 6.16 54.24
C ALA A 107 2.65 4.75 53.67
N GLN A 108 1.75 4.25 52.81
CA GLN A 108 1.76 2.88 52.31
C GLN A 108 2.36 2.80 50.90
N PRO A 109 3.58 2.24 50.73
CA PRO A 109 4.21 2.08 49.41
C PRO A 109 3.48 1.07 48.51
N THR A 110 2.65 0.21 49.08
CA THR A 110 1.84 -0.80 48.36
C THR A 110 0.61 -0.20 47.66
N LEU A 111 0.11 0.95 48.12
CA LEU A 111 -1.09 1.58 47.57
C LEU A 111 -0.88 1.98 46.11
N LEU A 112 0.24 2.63 45.79
CA LEU A 112 0.57 3.03 44.41
C LEU A 112 0.61 1.82 43.47
N ARG A 113 1.16 0.68 43.93
CA ARG A 113 1.17 -0.55 43.12
C ARG A 113 -0.25 -1.03 42.84
N SER A 114 -1.09 -1.18 43.86
CA SER A 114 -2.48 -1.65 43.67
C SER A 114 -3.27 -0.74 42.72
N VAL A 115 -3.06 0.57 42.81
CA VAL A 115 -3.67 1.55 41.89
C VAL A 115 -3.15 1.35 40.46
N VAL A 116 -1.83 1.19 40.26
CA VAL A 116 -1.25 0.92 38.94
C VAL A 116 -1.78 -0.38 38.34
N GLU A 117 -1.87 -1.46 39.12
CA GLU A 117 -2.44 -2.73 38.67
C GLU A 117 -3.91 -2.60 38.26
N SER A 118 -4.70 -1.86 39.05
CA SER A 118 -6.10 -1.57 38.76
C SER A 118 -6.26 -0.79 37.45
N VAL A 119 -5.43 0.24 37.24
CA VAL A 119 -5.46 1.08 36.04
C VAL A 119 -5.05 0.28 34.80
N ILE A 120 -4.01 -0.55 34.90
CA ILE A 120 -3.60 -1.44 33.80
C ILE A 120 -4.72 -2.42 33.47
N TYR A 121 -5.34 -3.03 34.47
CA TYR A 121 -6.47 -3.93 34.23
C TYR A 121 -7.63 -3.22 33.53
N GLN A 122 -8.01 -2.03 34.00
CA GLN A 122 -9.09 -1.25 33.39
C GLN A 122 -8.76 -0.81 31.96
N LEU A 123 -7.49 -0.49 31.66
CA LEU A 123 -7.04 -0.16 30.32
C LEU A 123 -7.36 -1.27 29.31
N TYR A 124 -7.14 -2.54 29.67
CA TYR A 124 -7.45 -3.70 28.83
C TYR A 124 -8.95 -4.09 28.82
N GLN A 125 -9.79 -3.45 29.63
CA GLN A 125 -11.26 -3.61 29.59
C GLN A 125 -11.97 -2.45 28.87
N CYS A 126 -11.21 -1.48 28.35
CA CYS A 126 -11.78 -0.31 27.70
C CYS A 126 -12.36 -0.65 26.33
N ASN A 127 -13.48 0.00 25.98
CA ASN A 127 -14.10 -0.10 24.66
C ASN A 127 -14.18 1.26 23.93
N THR A 128 -13.73 2.35 24.57
CA THR A 128 -13.85 3.72 24.04
C THR A 128 -12.51 4.43 23.98
N GLY A 129 -12.30 5.23 22.92
CA GLY A 129 -11.06 5.99 22.68
C GLY A 129 -10.68 6.93 23.81
N LEU A 130 -11.68 7.57 24.43
CA LEU A 130 -11.46 8.47 25.56
C LEU A 130 -10.93 7.73 26.80
N SER A 131 -11.49 6.55 27.11
CA SER A 131 -11.06 5.77 28.28
C SER A 131 -9.61 5.35 28.17
N VAL A 132 -9.18 4.87 27.00
CA VAL A 132 -7.79 4.49 26.77
C VAL A 132 -6.86 5.70 26.89
N GLU A 133 -7.22 6.84 26.31
CA GLU A 133 -6.43 8.07 26.43
C GLU A 133 -6.31 8.54 27.89
N VAL A 134 -7.40 8.50 28.65
CA VAL A 134 -7.43 8.89 30.07
C VAL A 134 -6.57 7.95 30.91
N TYR A 135 -6.74 6.62 30.77
CA TYR A 135 -5.95 5.67 31.54
C TYR A 135 -4.47 5.69 31.16
N CYS A 136 -4.10 5.89 29.89
CA CYS A 136 -2.69 6.04 29.51
C CYS A 136 -2.05 7.29 30.14
N ARG A 137 -2.72 8.45 30.06
CA ARG A 137 -2.22 9.69 30.70
C ARG A 137 -2.17 9.56 32.23
N PHE A 138 -3.15 8.87 32.80
CA PHE A 138 -3.18 8.63 34.23
C PHE A 138 -2.04 7.72 34.67
N LEU A 139 -1.79 6.65 33.92
CA LEU A 139 -0.69 5.73 34.15
C LEU A 139 0.66 6.45 34.05
N GLN A 140 0.84 7.35 33.07
CA GLN A 140 2.03 8.20 32.98
C GLN A 140 2.26 9.00 34.26
N THR A 141 1.21 9.67 34.76
CA THR A 141 1.27 10.46 36.00
C THR A 141 1.60 9.58 37.21
N LEU A 142 1.05 8.38 37.30
CA LEU A 142 1.30 7.45 38.41
C LEU A 142 2.71 6.86 38.37
N LEU A 143 3.25 6.55 37.19
CA LEU A 143 4.59 5.98 37.06
C LEU A 143 5.70 7.01 37.31
N GLU A 144 5.42 8.31 37.13
CA GLU A 144 6.32 9.40 37.53
C GLU A 144 6.52 9.51 39.05
N LEU A 145 5.55 9.03 39.85
CA LEU A 145 5.63 9.06 41.32
C LEU A 145 6.68 8.08 41.88
N SER A 146 6.90 6.95 41.20
CA SER A 146 7.83 5.92 41.68
C SER A 146 8.58 5.22 40.53
N PRO A 147 9.90 5.45 40.39
CA PRO A 147 10.70 4.82 39.34
C PRO A 147 10.83 3.30 39.53
N SER A 148 10.67 2.79 40.76
CA SER A 148 10.72 1.35 41.02
C SER A 148 9.51 0.64 40.41
N ILE A 149 8.32 1.22 40.56
CA ILE A 149 7.07 0.68 40.01
C ILE A 149 7.06 0.84 38.49
N SER A 150 7.55 1.97 37.97
CA SER A 150 7.75 2.19 36.54
C SER A 150 8.57 1.07 35.88
N LYS A 151 9.73 0.73 36.46
CA LYS A 151 10.57 -0.37 35.94
C LYS A 151 9.88 -1.73 35.99
N GLU A 152 9.15 -2.02 37.06
CA GLU A 152 8.43 -3.28 37.19
C GLU A 152 7.28 -3.40 36.18
N THR A 153 6.49 -2.34 36.01
CA THR A 153 5.42 -2.26 35.00
C THR A 153 5.99 -2.41 33.59
N LEU A 154 7.11 -1.74 33.28
CA LEU A 154 7.76 -1.86 31.99
C LEU A 154 8.26 -3.27 31.73
N ASN A 155 8.91 -3.90 32.72
CA ASN A 155 9.37 -5.29 32.62
C ASN A 155 8.20 -6.25 32.39
N TRP A 156 7.06 -6.04 33.03
CA TRP A 156 5.87 -6.83 32.78
C TRP A 156 5.34 -6.65 31.35
N LEU A 157 5.19 -5.40 30.88
CA LEU A 157 4.74 -5.11 29.51
C LEU A 157 5.67 -5.73 28.45
N LEU A 158 6.98 -5.58 28.62
CA LEU A 158 7.98 -6.09 27.69
C LEU A 158 8.06 -7.62 27.74
N TYR A 159 8.31 -8.22 28.90
CA TYR A 159 8.78 -9.60 29.01
C TYR A 159 7.76 -10.60 29.55
N SER A 160 6.53 -10.19 29.90
CA SER A 160 5.47 -11.14 30.28
C SER A 160 5.17 -12.12 29.14
N GLU A 161 4.91 -13.40 29.44
CA GLU A 161 4.52 -14.39 28.44
C GLU A 161 3.01 -14.42 28.15
N ASP A 162 2.23 -13.52 28.75
CA ASP A 162 0.77 -13.49 28.59
C ASP A 162 0.36 -12.95 27.21
N GLU A 163 -0.22 -13.78 26.34
CA GLU A 163 -0.69 -13.37 25.01
C GLU A 163 -1.79 -12.31 25.04
N ARG A 164 -2.57 -12.22 26.13
CA ARG A 164 -3.69 -11.26 26.26
C ARG A 164 -3.23 -9.81 26.33
N LYS A 165 -1.94 -9.58 26.57
CA LYS A 165 -1.33 -8.24 26.51
C LYS A 165 -1.19 -7.73 25.07
N ASN A 166 -1.22 -8.62 24.08
CA ASN A 166 -1.01 -8.29 22.67
C ASN A 166 -2.31 -7.74 22.04
N ASP A 167 -2.98 -6.82 22.74
CA ASP A 167 -4.06 -6.03 22.16
C ASP A 167 -3.43 -4.89 21.35
N VAL A 168 -3.67 -4.89 20.05
CA VAL A 168 -3.08 -3.93 19.11
C VAL A 168 -3.44 -2.50 19.49
N TRP A 169 -4.68 -2.25 19.91
CA TRP A 169 -5.18 -0.92 20.20
C TRP A 169 -4.59 -0.36 21.50
N VAL A 170 -4.46 -1.21 22.52
CA VAL A 170 -3.82 -0.84 23.79
C VAL A 170 -2.33 -0.58 23.60
N ILE A 171 -1.60 -1.49 22.94
CA ILE A 171 -0.15 -1.35 22.72
C ILE A 171 0.18 -0.12 21.88
N THR A 172 -0.58 0.12 20.79
CA THR A 172 -0.44 1.33 19.97
C THR A 172 -0.62 2.61 20.80
N SER A 173 -1.58 2.60 21.73
CA SER A 173 -1.83 3.73 22.62
C SER A 173 -0.72 3.91 23.66
N LEU A 174 -0.22 2.82 24.26
CA LEU A 174 0.92 2.86 25.18
C LEU A 174 2.18 3.42 24.52
N ILE A 175 2.43 3.06 23.26
CA ILE A 175 3.51 3.63 22.44
C ILE A 175 3.28 5.13 22.21
N LYS A 176 2.07 5.53 21.80
CA LYS A 176 1.73 6.94 21.55
C LYS A 176 1.95 7.84 22.76
N TYR A 177 1.70 7.35 23.97
CA TYR A 177 1.91 8.09 25.22
C TYR A 177 3.31 7.88 25.83
N GLY A 178 4.22 7.19 25.15
CA GLY A 178 5.60 7.01 25.61
C GLY A 178 5.77 6.12 26.83
N LEU A 179 4.78 5.27 27.15
CA LEU A 179 4.83 4.34 28.27
C LEU A 179 5.68 3.09 27.96
N ILE A 180 5.86 2.80 26.67
CA ILE A 180 6.75 1.73 26.18
C ILE A 180 7.85 2.41 25.35
N PRO A 181 9.13 2.31 25.75
CA PRO A 181 10.25 2.72 24.92
C PRO A 181 10.29 1.88 23.64
N LEU A 182 10.27 2.56 22.50
CA LEU A 182 10.24 1.91 21.19
C LEU A 182 11.49 1.09 20.92
N GLU A 183 12.67 1.56 21.33
CA GLU A 183 13.94 0.86 21.14
C GLU A 183 13.94 -0.53 21.80
N ASP A 184 13.48 -0.61 23.05
CA ASP A 184 13.39 -1.86 23.80
C ASP A 184 12.33 -2.79 23.21
N TYR A 185 11.22 -2.22 22.71
CA TYR A 185 10.15 -2.97 22.08
C TYR A 185 10.55 -3.53 20.72
N ASP A 186 11.25 -2.74 19.90
CA ASP A 186 11.81 -3.15 18.60
C ASP A 186 12.80 -4.31 18.78
N VAL A 187 13.70 -4.23 19.76
CA VAL A 187 14.61 -5.33 20.12
C VAL A 187 13.84 -6.59 20.55
N LYS A 188 12.82 -6.44 21.42
CA LYS A 188 12.01 -7.56 21.90
C LYS A 188 11.28 -8.26 20.75
N LEU A 189 10.52 -7.51 19.96
CA LEU A 189 9.72 -8.05 18.86
C LEU A 189 10.63 -8.67 17.79
N SER A 190 11.78 -8.04 17.48
CA SER A 190 12.77 -8.61 16.56
C SER A 190 13.29 -9.97 17.05
N LYS A 191 13.61 -10.11 18.34
CA LYS A 191 14.02 -11.40 18.92
C LYS A 191 12.90 -12.45 18.82
N GLN A 192 11.65 -12.08 19.10
CA GLN A 192 10.51 -12.99 18.98
C GLN A 192 10.33 -13.50 17.54
N LEU A 193 10.45 -12.61 16.56
CA LEU A 193 10.35 -12.96 15.14
C LEU A 193 11.50 -13.84 14.64
N ASN A 194 12.67 -13.77 15.26
CA ASN A 194 13.81 -14.61 14.89
C ASN A 194 13.75 -16.01 15.53
N HIS A 195 12.96 -16.20 16.60
CA HIS A 195 12.83 -17.46 17.34
C HIS A 195 11.48 -18.14 17.06
N GLN A 196 11.28 -18.61 15.82
CA GLN A 196 10.09 -19.35 15.36
C GLN A 196 8.75 -18.64 15.67
N PRO A 197 8.40 -17.59 14.90
CA PRO A 197 7.18 -16.83 15.14
C PRO A 197 5.93 -17.65 14.82
N THR A 198 4.88 -17.48 15.64
CA THR A 198 3.54 -17.99 15.32
C THR A 198 2.80 -17.00 14.42
N ASP A 199 1.83 -17.48 13.62
CA ASP A 199 1.06 -16.62 12.71
C ASP A 199 0.36 -15.47 13.44
N ASN A 200 -0.20 -15.72 14.63
CA ASN A 200 -0.83 -14.71 15.48
C ASN A 200 0.15 -13.59 15.90
N GLN A 201 1.42 -13.93 16.16
CA GLN A 201 2.44 -12.93 16.53
C GLN A 201 2.79 -12.04 15.33
N ILE A 202 2.88 -12.64 14.13
CA ILE A 202 3.16 -11.89 12.91
C ILE A 202 1.98 -10.96 12.59
N GLU A 203 0.74 -11.46 12.70
CA GLU A 203 -0.47 -10.66 12.51
C GLU A 203 -0.53 -9.49 13.48
N PHE A 204 -0.35 -9.74 14.78
CA PHE A 204 -0.28 -8.71 15.83
C PHE A 204 0.78 -7.65 15.53
N ILE A 205 2.02 -8.07 15.25
CA ILE A 205 3.13 -7.13 14.99
C ILE A 205 2.81 -6.28 13.78
N THR A 206 2.23 -6.88 12.74
CA THR A 206 1.99 -6.13 11.52
C THR A 206 0.78 -5.19 11.65
N GLU A 207 -0.30 -5.59 12.33
CA GLU A 207 -1.42 -4.70 12.64
C GLU A 207 -0.98 -3.53 13.54
N MET A 208 -0.07 -3.78 14.48
CA MET A 208 0.54 -2.74 15.31
C MET A 208 1.40 -1.77 14.48
N LEU A 209 2.26 -2.28 13.58
CA LEU A 209 3.03 -1.45 12.66
C LEU A 209 2.12 -0.63 11.73
N GLN A 210 1.01 -1.20 11.26
CA GLN A 210 0.02 -0.47 10.46
C GLN A 210 -0.57 0.71 11.25
N ASN A 211 -1.00 0.48 12.48
CA ASN A 211 -1.61 1.53 13.29
C ASN A 211 -0.59 2.62 13.70
N CYS A 212 0.68 2.26 13.87
CA CYS A 212 1.73 3.22 14.22
C CYS A 212 2.27 4.01 13.02
N LEU A 213 2.46 3.37 11.86
CA LEU A 213 3.12 3.95 10.69
C LEU A 213 2.16 4.46 9.61
N LEU A 214 0.98 3.83 9.46
CA LEU A 214 0.09 4.02 8.30
C LEU A 214 -1.21 4.77 8.63
N THR A 215 -1.31 5.36 9.83
CA THR A 215 -2.45 6.20 10.22
C THR A 215 -2.29 7.64 9.71
N MET A 216 -3.40 8.40 9.66
CA MET A 216 -3.42 9.79 9.16
C MET A 216 -2.43 10.71 9.88
N ASN A 217 -2.18 10.44 11.17
CA ASN A 217 -1.13 11.06 11.96
C ASN A 217 -0.25 9.91 12.48
N PRO A 218 0.86 9.59 11.79
CA PRO A 218 1.72 8.49 12.20
C PRO A 218 2.27 8.77 13.61
N ILE A 219 2.20 7.75 14.45
CA ILE A 219 2.66 7.81 15.84
C ILE A 219 4.18 7.70 15.89
N THR A 220 4.73 6.87 15.00
CA THR A 220 6.16 6.54 14.95
C THR A 220 6.69 6.68 13.52
N SER A 221 8.01 6.76 13.38
CA SER A 221 8.71 6.72 12.11
C SER A 221 9.22 5.31 11.78
N ILE A 222 9.55 5.06 10.51
CA ILE A 222 10.11 3.78 10.06
C ILE A 222 11.47 3.51 10.73
N GLU A 223 12.23 4.56 11.03
CA GLU A 223 13.56 4.49 11.64
C GLU A 223 13.53 3.92 13.07
N GLU A 224 12.39 4.03 13.74
CA GLU A 224 12.17 3.54 15.11
C GLU A 224 11.82 2.04 15.18
N HIS A 225 11.56 1.38 14.05
CA HIS A 225 11.16 -0.03 13.95
C HIS A 225 12.11 -0.88 13.10
N VAL A 226 13.37 -0.45 12.98
CA VAL A 226 14.34 -1.01 12.02
C VAL A 226 14.60 -2.49 12.29
N LEU A 227 14.68 -2.94 13.54
CA LEU A 227 15.02 -4.34 13.86
C LEU A 227 13.85 -5.28 13.60
N VAL A 228 12.63 -4.87 13.89
CA VAL A 228 11.40 -5.63 13.61
C VAL A 228 11.17 -5.71 12.12
N ILE A 229 11.26 -4.59 11.40
CA ILE A 229 11.11 -4.57 9.94
C ILE A 229 12.17 -5.48 9.30
N ASN A 230 13.42 -5.40 9.73
CA ASN A 230 14.47 -6.29 9.24
C ASN A 230 14.21 -7.77 9.56
N ALA A 231 13.68 -8.09 10.74
CA ALA A 231 13.34 -9.46 11.11
C ALA A 231 12.18 -10.00 10.26
N LEU A 232 11.11 -9.22 10.12
CA LEU A 232 9.99 -9.54 9.23
C LEU A 232 10.48 -9.72 7.78
N MET A 233 11.45 -8.92 7.30
CA MET A 233 11.96 -8.98 5.92
C MET A 233 12.78 -10.25 5.64
N LYS A 234 13.35 -10.85 6.70
CA LYS A 234 14.09 -12.11 6.62
C LYS A 234 13.17 -13.33 6.64
N LEU A 235 11.96 -13.20 7.17
CA LEU A 235 10.93 -14.23 7.00
C LEU A 235 10.69 -14.35 5.49
N LYS A 236 10.94 -15.53 4.92
CA LYS A 236 10.89 -15.82 3.47
C LYS A 236 9.44 -15.83 2.93
N SER A 237 8.69 -14.79 3.26
CA SER A 237 7.27 -14.63 2.99
C SER A 237 7.04 -13.24 2.37
N PRO A 238 7.36 -13.04 1.07
CA PRO A 238 6.83 -11.90 0.32
C PRO A 238 5.28 -11.84 0.33
N LYS A 239 4.64 -12.94 0.75
CA LYS A 239 3.20 -13.12 0.98
C LYS A 239 2.63 -12.40 2.21
N LEU A 240 3.43 -11.75 3.07
CA LEU A 240 2.90 -11.09 4.28
C LEU A 240 2.72 -9.58 4.10
N TYR A 241 3.70 -8.89 3.51
CA TYR A 241 3.68 -7.42 3.41
C TYR A 241 2.65 -6.83 2.46
N LEU A 242 2.44 -7.48 1.32
CA LEU A 242 1.53 -6.98 0.29
C LEU A 242 0.06 -7.20 0.69
N PRO A 243 -0.36 -8.35 1.26
CA PRO A 243 -1.70 -8.45 1.85
C PRO A 243 -1.94 -7.40 2.93
N LEU A 244 -0.97 -7.02 3.76
CA LEU A 244 -1.17 -5.94 4.74
C LEU A 244 -1.37 -4.54 4.12
N LEU A 245 -1.03 -4.32 2.85
CA LEU A 245 -1.34 -3.07 2.13
C LEU A 245 -2.62 -3.17 1.26
N PHE A 246 -3.06 -4.39 0.93
CA PHE A 246 -4.14 -4.65 -0.04
C PHE A 246 -5.36 -5.39 0.55
N ALA A 247 -5.21 -6.06 1.69
CA ALA A 247 -6.24 -6.74 2.45
C ALA A 247 -6.59 -5.88 3.67
N ALA A 248 -7.58 -5.01 3.47
CA ALA A 248 -8.33 -4.45 4.58
C ALA A 248 -9.82 -4.61 4.26
N ASP A 249 -10.58 -5.10 5.24
CA ASP A 249 -12.03 -5.31 5.15
C ASP A 249 -12.84 -3.99 5.04
N LYS A 250 -12.17 -2.84 4.96
CA LYS A 250 -12.77 -1.50 4.81
C LYS A 250 -12.20 -0.80 3.58
N GLU A 251 -13.07 -0.38 2.66
CA GLU A 251 -12.71 0.30 1.39
C GLU A 251 -11.75 1.49 1.57
N SER A 252 -11.87 2.25 2.66
CA SER A 252 -11.02 3.42 2.93
C SER A 252 -9.57 3.05 3.28
N THR A 253 -9.36 2.00 4.08
CA THR A 253 -8.04 1.53 4.49
C THR A 253 -7.29 0.91 3.30
N THR A 254 -8.01 0.18 2.45
CA THR A 254 -7.47 -0.41 1.21
C THR A 254 -7.01 0.64 0.22
N GLN A 255 -7.74 1.75 0.06
CA GLN A 255 -7.30 2.86 -0.81
C GLN A 255 -6.05 3.57 -0.28
N MET A 256 -5.93 3.73 1.04
CA MET A 256 -4.74 4.33 1.66
C MET A 256 -3.51 3.43 1.49
N GLY A 257 -3.65 2.13 1.73
CA GLY A 257 -2.59 1.15 1.50
C GLY A 257 -2.13 1.12 0.04
N GLN A 258 -3.07 1.13 -0.91
CA GLN A 258 -2.76 1.25 -2.34
C GLN A 258 -2.00 2.55 -2.67
N THR A 259 -2.37 3.67 -2.04
CA THR A 259 -1.70 4.96 -2.24
C THR A 259 -0.26 4.95 -1.72
N ILE A 260 -0.03 4.36 -0.54
CA ILE A 260 1.31 4.23 0.05
C ILE A 260 2.18 3.30 -0.82
N CYS A 261 1.64 2.14 -1.22
CA CYS A 261 2.30 1.22 -2.13
C CYS A 261 2.68 1.91 -3.45
N PHE A 262 1.74 2.65 -4.04
CA PHE A 262 1.98 3.43 -5.26
C PHE A 262 3.10 4.45 -5.07
N LYS A 263 3.14 5.18 -3.94
CA LYS A 263 4.22 6.15 -3.64
C LYS A 263 5.57 5.47 -3.49
N LEU A 264 5.65 4.33 -2.80
CA LEU A 264 6.89 3.57 -2.63
C LEU A 264 7.42 3.03 -3.96
N ILE A 265 6.54 2.42 -4.77
CA ILE A 265 6.90 1.94 -6.11
C ILE A 265 7.34 3.12 -6.99
N SER A 266 6.66 4.26 -6.87
CA SER A 266 7.01 5.46 -7.62
C SER A 266 8.37 6.01 -7.23
N ALA A 267 8.71 6.03 -5.94
CA ALA A 267 10.04 6.40 -5.45
C ALA A 267 11.11 5.43 -5.96
N HIS A 268 10.85 4.12 -5.89
CA HIS A 268 11.73 3.07 -6.39
C HIS A 268 12.00 3.21 -7.90
N PHE A 269 10.97 3.43 -8.72
CA PHE A 269 11.13 3.66 -10.16
C PHE A 269 11.78 4.99 -10.48
N SER A 270 11.51 6.05 -9.71
CA SER A 270 12.18 7.34 -9.89
C SER A 270 13.68 7.21 -9.63
N PHE A 271 14.07 6.48 -8.57
CA PHE A 271 15.46 6.18 -8.29
C PHE A 271 16.09 5.30 -9.40
N LEU A 272 15.40 4.25 -9.85
CA LEU A 272 15.86 3.44 -10.98
C LEU A 272 16.07 4.29 -12.24
N ASN A 273 15.16 5.21 -12.53
CA ASN A 273 15.26 6.12 -13.67
C ASN A 273 16.49 7.00 -13.54
N GLN A 274 16.73 7.60 -12.37
CA GLN A 274 17.94 8.39 -12.13
C GLN A 274 19.23 7.57 -12.27
N LEU A 275 19.23 6.33 -11.77
CA LEU A 275 20.35 5.40 -11.87
C LEU A 275 20.69 5.04 -13.33
N LEU A 276 19.66 4.97 -14.19
CA LEU A 276 19.78 4.60 -15.60
C LEU A 276 19.87 5.80 -16.56
N ARG A 277 19.52 7.02 -16.13
CA ARG A 277 19.62 8.25 -16.93
C ARG A 277 21.09 8.57 -17.23
N HIS A 278 21.36 8.97 -18.47
CA HIS A 278 22.70 9.36 -19.00
C HIS A 278 23.70 8.21 -19.25
N ARG A 279 23.24 6.99 -19.55
CA ARG A 279 24.10 5.82 -19.70
C ARG A 279 24.09 5.25 -21.11
N SER A 280 24.50 6.05 -22.10
CA SER A 280 24.54 5.60 -23.50
C SER A 280 25.72 4.65 -23.81
N SER A 281 26.71 4.50 -22.90
CA SER A 281 27.99 3.87 -23.27
C SER A 281 28.72 3.09 -22.15
N ARG A 282 28.17 2.96 -20.94
CA ARG A 282 28.81 2.20 -19.83
C ARG A 282 28.00 0.95 -19.46
N ARG A 283 28.70 -0.18 -19.26
CA ARG A 283 28.12 -1.42 -18.73
C ARG A 283 27.59 -1.21 -17.30
N LEU A 284 26.47 -1.86 -16.99
CA LEU A 284 25.90 -1.84 -15.64
C LEU A 284 26.89 -2.41 -14.62
N THR A 285 27.02 -1.72 -13.49
CA THR A 285 27.76 -2.22 -12.32
C THR A 285 27.04 -3.43 -11.71
N GLN A 286 27.74 -4.20 -10.88
CA GLN A 286 27.11 -5.35 -10.22
C GLN A 286 25.92 -4.95 -9.34
N SER A 287 26.02 -3.81 -8.64
CA SER A 287 24.93 -3.28 -7.81
C SER A 287 23.75 -2.82 -8.66
N GLU A 288 23.99 -2.15 -9.79
CA GLU A 288 22.94 -1.73 -10.72
C GLU A 288 22.19 -2.94 -11.31
N LYS A 289 22.92 -4.00 -11.69
CA LYS A 289 22.32 -5.26 -12.15
C LYS A 289 21.49 -5.92 -11.06
N ALA A 290 22.01 -6.01 -9.84
CA ALA A 290 21.30 -6.59 -8.71
C ALA A 290 20.02 -5.81 -8.40
N PHE A 291 20.07 -4.47 -8.46
CA PHE A 291 18.92 -3.60 -8.25
C PHE A 291 17.85 -3.76 -9.35
N TYR A 292 18.26 -3.79 -10.63
CA TYR A 292 17.37 -4.06 -11.75
C TYR A 292 16.71 -5.43 -11.64
N GLN A 293 17.48 -6.48 -11.33
CA GLN A 293 16.96 -7.84 -11.16
C GLN A 293 16.04 -7.97 -9.93
N GLY A 294 16.32 -7.24 -8.84
CA GLY A 294 15.41 -7.11 -7.70
C GLY A 294 14.09 -6.48 -8.10
N THR A 295 14.15 -5.39 -8.87
CA THR A 295 12.97 -4.68 -9.40
C THR A 295 12.12 -5.58 -10.30
N LEU A 296 12.77 -6.34 -11.19
CA LEU A 296 12.08 -7.28 -12.08
C LEU A 296 11.37 -8.37 -11.29
N ARG A 297 12.04 -8.99 -10.30
CA ARG A 297 11.43 -10.02 -9.43
C ARG A 297 10.23 -9.47 -8.67
N PHE A 298 10.36 -8.27 -8.11
CA PHE A 298 9.26 -7.59 -7.44
C PHE A 298 8.07 -7.36 -8.38
N LEU A 299 8.31 -6.84 -9.59
CA LEU A 299 7.25 -6.62 -10.57
C LEU A 299 6.57 -7.91 -11.03
N VAL A 300 7.31 -9.02 -11.15
CA VAL A 300 6.72 -10.33 -11.48
C VAL A 300 5.81 -10.82 -10.36
N VAL A 301 6.19 -10.64 -9.09
CA VAL A 301 5.31 -10.94 -7.94
C VAL A 301 4.07 -10.05 -7.97
N MET A 302 4.22 -8.75 -8.22
CA MET A 302 3.08 -7.84 -8.36
C MET A 302 2.14 -8.23 -9.50
N LEU A 303 2.69 -8.69 -10.64
CA LEU A 303 1.88 -9.13 -11.77
C LEU A 303 1.08 -10.40 -11.45
N HIS A 304 1.65 -11.33 -10.68
CA HIS A 304 0.95 -12.56 -10.31
C HIS A 304 -0.09 -12.31 -9.21
N ASP A 305 0.32 -11.63 -8.12
CA ASP A 305 -0.49 -11.50 -6.91
C ASP A 305 -1.45 -10.30 -6.96
N TYR A 306 -1.08 -9.20 -7.64
CA TYR A 306 -1.86 -7.93 -7.67
C TYR A 306 -1.90 -7.28 -9.07
N PRO A 307 -2.31 -8.01 -10.13
CA PRO A 307 -2.34 -7.47 -11.48
C PRO A 307 -3.31 -6.29 -11.63
N GLU A 308 -4.41 -6.24 -10.88
CA GLU A 308 -5.38 -5.12 -10.92
C GLU A 308 -4.73 -3.79 -10.50
N PHE A 309 -3.83 -3.83 -9.51
CA PHE A 309 -3.09 -2.64 -9.09
C PHE A 309 -2.18 -2.13 -10.21
N LEU A 310 -1.41 -3.03 -10.84
CA LEU A 310 -0.60 -2.67 -12.00
C LEU A 310 -1.46 -2.15 -13.15
N CYS A 311 -2.61 -2.78 -13.42
CA CYS A 311 -3.55 -2.36 -14.47
C CYS A 311 -4.01 -0.92 -14.27
N ARG A 312 -4.40 -0.60 -13.02
CA ARG A 312 -4.99 0.67 -12.63
C ARG A 312 -3.98 1.81 -12.66
N HIS A 313 -2.74 1.53 -12.28
CA HIS A 313 -1.67 2.52 -12.14
C HIS A 313 -0.66 2.53 -13.30
N TYR A 314 -0.84 1.68 -14.32
CA TYR A 314 0.15 1.45 -15.39
C TYR A 314 0.67 2.75 -16.01
N LEU A 315 -0.21 3.70 -16.32
CA LEU A 315 0.13 4.94 -17.03
C LEU A 315 1.11 5.79 -16.22
N SER A 316 0.87 5.93 -14.93
CA SER A 316 1.77 6.64 -14.02
C SER A 316 3.09 5.89 -13.84
N LEU A 317 3.04 4.56 -13.71
CA LEU A 317 4.22 3.73 -13.47
C LEU A 317 5.17 3.71 -14.68
N ILE A 318 4.66 3.56 -15.91
CA ILE A 318 5.49 3.53 -17.12
C ILE A 318 6.15 4.88 -17.41
N GLN A 319 5.58 6.00 -16.98
CA GLN A 319 6.20 7.32 -17.12
C GLN A 319 7.42 7.49 -16.21
N LEU A 320 7.51 6.72 -15.13
CA LEU A 320 8.66 6.72 -14.24
C LEU A 320 9.82 5.87 -14.77
N LEU A 321 9.58 4.99 -15.75
CA LEU A 321 10.60 4.10 -16.32
C LEU A 321 11.14 4.64 -17.66
N PRO A 322 12.46 4.54 -17.91
CA PRO A 322 13.01 4.77 -19.24
C PRO A 322 12.37 3.86 -20.29
N VAL A 323 12.21 4.36 -21.53
CA VAL A 323 11.72 3.55 -22.67
C VAL A 323 12.62 2.36 -22.98
N ALA A 324 13.92 2.48 -22.69
CA ALA A 324 14.91 1.40 -22.82
C ALA A 324 14.67 0.23 -21.84
N CYS A 325 13.92 0.41 -20.75
CA CYS A 325 13.59 -0.65 -19.79
C CYS A 325 12.44 -1.52 -20.29
N VAL A 326 12.58 -2.06 -21.50
CA VAL A 326 11.51 -2.73 -22.23
C VAL A 326 10.88 -3.87 -21.43
N GLN A 327 11.69 -4.74 -20.80
CA GLN A 327 11.15 -5.87 -20.04
C GLN A 327 10.34 -5.42 -18.81
N LEU A 328 10.80 -4.42 -18.04
CA LEU A 328 10.05 -3.91 -16.89
C LEU A 328 8.72 -3.28 -17.33
N ARG A 329 8.74 -2.53 -18.45
CA ARG A 329 7.53 -1.96 -19.04
C ARG A 329 6.56 -3.07 -19.46
N ASN A 330 7.06 -4.10 -20.16
CA ASN A 330 6.23 -5.24 -20.57
C ASN A 330 5.55 -5.92 -19.39
N VAL A 331 6.25 -6.15 -18.27
CA VAL A 331 5.63 -6.74 -17.07
C VAL A 331 4.44 -5.92 -16.58
N ILE A 332 4.57 -4.59 -16.54
CA ILE A 332 3.46 -3.70 -16.15
C ILE A 332 2.34 -3.71 -17.20
N LEU A 333 2.68 -3.65 -18.49
CA LEU A 333 1.71 -3.58 -19.59
C LEU A 333 0.98 -4.91 -19.84
N SER A 334 1.56 -6.02 -19.38
CA SER A 334 0.98 -7.36 -19.42
C SER A 334 -0.04 -7.62 -18.31
N SER A 335 -0.23 -6.72 -17.34
CA SER A 335 -1.24 -6.90 -16.30
C SER A 335 -2.65 -6.78 -16.87
N PHE A 336 -3.57 -7.63 -16.39
CA PHE A 336 -5.00 -7.62 -16.72
C PHE A 336 -5.85 -8.05 -15.51
N PRO A 337 -7.15 -7.68 -15.43
CA PRO A 337 -8.02 -8.10 -14.33
C PRO A 337 -8.12 -9.62 -14.23
N LYS A 338 -7.98 -10.21 -13.03
CA LYS A 338 -8.02 -11.67 -12.82
C LYS A 338 -9.34 -12.33 -13.24
N THR A 339 -10.43 -11.56 -13.25
CA THR A 339 -11.76 -12.01 -13.69
C THR A 339 -11.84 -12.20 -15.20
N MET A 340 -10.88 -11.67 -15.97
CA MET A 340 -10.87 -11.77 -17.42
C MET A 340 -10.11 -13.01 -17.88
N ILE A 341 -10.77 -13.82 -18.71
CA ILE A 341 -10.13 -14.90 -19.45
C ILE A 341 -9.58 -14.31 -20.76
N LEU A 342 -8.26 -14.27 -20.89
CA LEU A 342 -7.61 -13.82 -22.11
C LEU A 342 -7.77 -14.87 -23.23
N PRO A 343 -8.29 -14.49 -24.40
CA PRO A 343 -8.28 -15.38 -25.56
C PRO A 343 -6.85 -15.56 -26.08
N ASP A 344 -6.62 -16.62 -26.82
CA ASP A 344 -5.32 -16.87 -27.43
C ASP A 344 -5.01 -15.80 -28.52
N PRO A 345 -3.90 -15.04 -28.41
CA PRO A 345 -3.52 -14.06 -29.42
C PRO A 345 -3.42 -14.59 -30.85
N PHE A 346 -3.06 -15.87 -31.04
CA PHE A 346 -2.87 -16.47 -32.37
C PHE A 346 -4.17 -16.77 -33.10
N THR A 347 -5.26 -16.99 -32.35
CA THR A 347 -6.59 -17.29 -32.90
C THR A 347 -7.52 -16.08 -32.90
N THR A 348 -7.18 -15.01 -32.18
CA THR A 348 -8.03 -13.83 -32.05
C THR A 348 -8.04 -12.96 -33.32
N THR A 349 -9.24 -12.59 -33.79
CA THR A 349 -9.45 -11.65 -34.89
C THR A 349 -9.69 -10.22 -34.41
N LEU A 350 -9.50 -9.24 -35.30
CA LEU A 350 -9.85 -7.83 -35.04
C LEU A 350 -11.33 -7.67 -34.61
N GLY A 351 -12.24 -8.51 -35.12
CA GLY A 351 -13.65 -8.50 -34.74
C GLY A 351 -13.90 -8.81 -33.26
N TYR A 352 -13.08 -9.68 -32.64
CA TYR A 352 -13.17 -9.92 -31.20
C TYR A 352 -12.81 -8.68 -30.40
N MET A 353 -11.77 -7.94 -30.82
CA MET A 353 -11.38 -6.68 -30.17
C MET A 353 -12.46 -5.60 -30.34
N ALA A 354 -13.08 -5.52 -31.53
CA ALA A 354 -14.15 -4.58 -31.82
C ALA A 354 -15.39 -4.77 -30.93
N ASN A 355 -15.70 -6.02 -30.59
CA ASN A 355 -16.86 -6.37 -29.76
C ASN A 355 -16.63 -6.17 -28.26
N ASN A 356 -15.38 -5.97 -27.83
CA ASN A 356 -15.04 -5.73 -26.42
C ASN A 356 -15.06 -4.24 -26.09
N SER A 357 -16.20 -3.76 -25.60
CA SER A 357 -16.39 -2.37 -25.17
C SER A 357 -16.00 -2.10 -23.71
N THR A 358 -15.16 -2.95 -23.11
CA THR A 358 -14.73 -2.77 -21.72
C THR A 358 -13.83 -1.53 -21.60
N GLU A 359 -14.26 -0.54 -20.85
CA GLU A 359 -13.41 0.59 -20.50
C GLU A 359 -12.41 0.19 -19.40
N PRO A 360 -11.12 0.52 -19.56
CA PRO A 360 -10.13 0.19 -18.54
C PRO A 360 -10.35 1.05 -17.29
N ASN A 361 -10.43 0.42 -16.10
CA ASN A 361 -10.46 1.13 -14.82
C ASN A 361 -9.05 1.67 -14.50
N LEU A 362 -8.90 3.00 -14.55
CA LEU A 362 -7.62 3.67 -14.38
C LEU A 362 -7.65 4.67 -13.22
N HIS A 363 -6.56 4.75 -12.48
CA HIS A 363 -6.38 5.77 -11.46
C HIS A 363 -5.42 6.85 -11.97
N ILE A 364 -5.99 8.03 -12.22
CA ILE A 364 -5.30 9.16 -12.81
C ILE A 364 -5.09 10.22 -11.73
N GLN A 365 -3.84 10.37 -11.26
CA GLN A 365 -3.48 11.44 -10.30
C GLN A 365 -2.99 12.72 -10.97
N GLN A 366 -2.77 12.72 -12.28
CA GLN A 366 -2.15 13.84 -12.98
C GLN A 366 -3.20 14.85 -13.40
N ASP A 367 -2.82 16.13 -13.39
CA ASP A 367 -3.63 17.20 -13.93
C ASP A 367 -3.49 17.22 -15.47
N TYR A 368 -4.63 17.06 -16.16
CA TYR A 368 -4.71 17.11 -17.63
C TYR A 368 -5.31 18.43 -18.13
N SER A 369 -5.54 19.41 -17.25
CA SER A 369 -6.30 20.63 -17.57
C SER A 369 -5.78 21.35 -18.81
N ASP A 370 -4.47 21.49 -18.96
CA ASP A 370 -3.85 22.14 -20.12
C ASP A 370 -4.09 21.35 -21.43
N THR A 371 -3.89 20.03 -21.38
CA THR A 371 -4.12 19.13 -22.52
C THR A 371 -5.60 19.10 -22.91
N ILE A 372 -6.50 19.09 -21.91
CA ILE A 372 -7.95 19.13 -22.11
C ILE A 372 -8.35 20.46 -22.75
N ALA A 373 -7.83 21.60 -22.26
CA ALA A 373 -8.12 22.90 -22.81
C ALA A 373 -7.69 23.00 -24.29
N LEU A 374 -6.52 22.45 -24.63
CA LEU A 374 -6.00 22.44 -25.99
C LEU A 374 -6.84 21.56 -26.95
N LEU A 375 -7.20 20.35 -26.52
CA LEU A 375 -7.75 19.32 -27.40
C LEU A 375 -9.28 19.26 -27.45
N SER A 376 -9.97 19.68 -26.39
CA SER A 376 -11.44 19.53 -26.27
C SER A 376 -12.21 20.27 -27.37
N SER A 377 -11.72 21.43 -27.84
CA SER A 377 -12.34 22.18 -28.93
C SER A 377 -12.16 21.50 -30.29
N TYR A 378 -11.02 20.86 -30.53
CA TYR A 378 -10.72 20.15 -31.77
C TYR A 378 -11.51 18.85 -31.88
N LEU A 379 -11.59 18.06 -30.79
CA LEU A 379 -12.38 16.83 -30.77
C LEU A 379 -13.89 17.08 -30.95
N LYS A 380 -14.38 18.28 -30.60
CA LYS A 380 -15.77 18.72 -30.86
C LYS A 380 -16.03 19.17 -32.30
N GLY A 381 -15.07 19.02 -33.21
CA GLY A 381 -15.24 19.31 -34.65
C GLY A 381 -14.78 20.69 -35.08
N SER A 382 -13.86 21.34 -34.34
CA SER A 382 -13.27 22.60 -34.81
C SER A 382 -12.42 22.38 -36.07
N THR A 383 -12.56 23.27 -37.05
CA THR A 383 -11.78 23.28 -38.30
C THR A 383 -10.40 23.94 -38.15
N LYS A 384 -10.05 24.44 -36.96
CA LYS A 384 -8.76 25.10 -36.71
C LYS A 384 -7.62 24.08 -36.64
N SER A 385 -6.55 24.33 -37.41
CA SER A 385 -5.34 23.51 -37.34
C SER A 385 -4.60 23.74 -36.01
N ILE A 386 -4.59 22.74 -35.14
CA ILE A 386 -3.92 22.80 -33.83
C ILE A 386 -2.54 22.12 -33.81
N GLY A 387 -2.10 21.50 -34.90
CA GLY A 387 -0.85 20.72 -34.94
C GLY A 387 0.40 21.49 -34.45
N ARG A 388 0.58 22.76 -34.88
CA ARG A 388 1.69 23.60 -34.41
C ARG A 388 1.62 23.92 -32.91
N GLN A 389 0.42 24.17 -32.40
CA GLN A 389 0.20 24.45 -30.98
C GLN A 389 0.52 23.22 -30.13
N ILE A 390 0.16 22.02 -30.60
CA ILE A 390 0.52 20.76 -29.95
C ILE A 390 2.04 20.60 -29.90
N ILE A 391 2.74 20.79 -31.03
CA ILE A 391 4.20 20.67 -31.04
C ILE A 391 4.84 21.66 -30.05
N SER A 392 4.39 22.92 -30.03
CA SER A 392 4.89 23.91 -29.06
C SER A 392 4.58 23.57 -27.61
N HIS A 393 3.49 22.83 -27.35
CA HIS A 393 3.16 22.37 -25.99
C HIS A 393 4.03 21.19 -25.56
N LEU A 394 4.35 20.30 -26.51
CA LEU A 394 5.14 19.07 -26.28
C LEU A 394 6.64 19.33 -26.17
N ILE A 395 7.16 20.34 -26.88
CA ILE A 395 8.59 20.68 -26.86
C ILE A 395 8.85 21.72 -25.77
N ASP A 396 9.74 21.40 -24.84
CA ASP A 396 10.15 22.32 -23.76
C ASP A 396 11.15 23.38 -24.27
N GLN A 397 11.44 24.41 -23.46
CA GLN A 397 12.38 25.50 -23.78
C GLN A 397 13.78 25.02 -24.21
N ARG A 398 14.15 23.78 -23.86
CA ARG A 398 15.41 23.14 -24.23
C ARG A 398 15.38 22.38 -25.56
N GLN A 399 14.33 22.53 -26.37
CA GLN A 399 14.11 21.76 -27.60
C GLN A 399 14.09 20.24 -27.37
N GLN A 400 13.60 19.81 -26.21
CA GLN A 400 13.43 18.40 -25.88
C GLN A 400 11.96 18.07 -25.74
N LEU A 401 11.57 16.91 -26.28
CA LEU A 401 10.21 16.40 -26.15
C LEU A 401 9.90 16.02 -24.70
N ASP A 402 8.87 16.62 -24.13
CA ASP A 402 8.34 16.24 -22.83
C ASP A 402 7.51 14.95 -22.97
N ASN A 403 8.13 13.83 -22.62
CA ASN A 403 7.50 12.52 -22.69
C ASN A 403 6.26 12.40 -21.78
N LYS A 404 6.17 13.18 -20.69
CA LYS A 404 4.97 13.15 -19.83
C LYS A 404 3.78 13.75 -20.55
N LYS A 405 3.94 14.95 -21.13
CA LYS A 405 2.90 15.62 -21.92
C LYS A 405 2.51 14.80 -23.16
N LEU A 406 3.48 14.17 -23.81
CA LEU A 406 3.22 13.25 -24.93
C LEU A 406 2.30 12.10 -24.49
N GLN A 407 2.66 11.42 -23.39
CA GLN A 407 1.87 10.30 -22.89
C GLN A 407 0.45 10.73 -22.48
N GLN A 408 0.33 11.92 -21.89
CA GLN A 408 -0.96 12.51 -21.53
C GLN A 408 -1.84 12.79 -22.75
N LEU A 409 -1.25 13.36 -23.80
CA LEU A 409 -1.92 13.66 -25.06
C LEU A 409 -2.40 12.39 -25.77
N VAL A 410 -1.52 11.38 -25.89
CA VAL A 410 -1.87 10.11 -26.54
C VAL A 410 -2.99 9.42 -25.75
N PHE A 411 -2.88 9.37 -24.42
CA PHE A 411 -3.91 8.83 -23.56
C PHE A 411 -5.26 9.55 -23.73
N TYR A 412 -5.25 10.89 -23.70
CA TYR A 412 -6.48 11.69 -23.83
C TYR A 412 -7.21 11.41 -25.13
N PHE A 413 -6.47 11.34 -26.25
CA PHE A 413 -7.04 10.94 -27.54
C PHE A 413 -7.67 9.55 -27.47
N GLY A 414 -6.93 8.55 -26.99
CA GLY A 414 -7.43 7.17 -26.89
C GLY A 414 -8.70 7.02 -26.04
N SER A 415 -8.91 7.89 -25.04
CA SER A 415 -10.10 7.86 -24.19
C SER A 415 -11.28 8.69 -24.72
N HIS A 416 -11.05 9.66 -25.61
CA HIS A 416 -12.10 10.59 -26.07
C HIS A 416 -12.42 10.48 -27.56
N THR A 417 -11.69 9.66 -28.32
CA THR A 417 -12.05 9.36 -29.72
C THR A 417 -12.60 7.96 -29.85
N THR A 418 -13.78 7.85 -30.46
CA THR A 418 -14.38 6.57 -30.83
C THR A 418 -14.03 6.18 -32.26
N LEU A 419 -14.07 4.87 -32.54
CA LEU A 419 -13.97 4.35 -33.90
C LEU A 419 -15.37 4.30 -34.51
N ASP A 420 -15.60 5.11 -35.54
CA ASP A 420 -16.81 5.05 -36.37
C ASP A 420 -16.53 4.09 -37.54
N THR A 421 -17.13 2.90 -37.53
CA THR A 421 -16.95 1.87 -38.55
C THR A 421 -17.47 2.29 -39.93
N GLY A 422 -18.28 3.36 -40.01
CA GLY A 422 -18.76 3.92 -41.27
C GLY A 422 -17.83 4.93 -41.92
N LYS A 423 -16.76 5.37 -41.24
CA LYS A 423 -15.83 6.40 -41.74
C LYS A 423 -14.41 5.88 -41.87
N SER A 424 -13.65 6.47 -42.81
CA SER A 424 -12.24 6.13 -42.96
C SER A 424 -11.48 6.52 -41.69
N LEU A 425 -10.58 5.64 -41.23
CA LEU A 425 -9.73 5.94 -40.07
C LEU A 425 -8.82 7.17 -40.31
N SER A 426 -8.60 7.55 -41.58
CA SER A 426 -7.88 8.77 -41.96
C SER A 426 -8.59 10.06 -41.54
N GLU A 427 -9.91 10.02 -41.35
CA GLU A 427 -10.74 11.14 -40.92
C GLU A 427 -10.75 11.30 -39.40
N ASN A 428 -10.27 10.30 -38.66
CA ASN A 428 -10.26 10.35 -37.21
C ASN A 428 -9.29 11.45 -36.71
N PRO A 429 -9.75 12.37 -35.85
CA PRO A 429 -8.96 13.52 -35.42
C PRO A 429 -7.68 13.11 -34.67
N ALA A 430 -7.72 12.06 -33.85
CA ALA A 430 -6.52 11.58 -33.16
C ALA A 430 -5.48 11.03 -34.15
N VAL A 431 -5.93 10.25 -35.14
CA VAL A 431 -5.05 9.66 -36.17
C VAL A 431 -4.42 10.74 -37.04
N GLN A 432 -5.17 11.79 -37.39
CA GLN A 432 -4.64 12.96 -38.11
C GLN A 432 -3.53 13.65 -37.32
N ILE A 433 -3.71 13.81 -36.01
CA ILE A 433 -2.69 14.41 -35.14
C ILE A 433 -1.47 13.50 -35.00
N PHE A 434 -1.64 12.19 -34.84
CA PHE A 434 -0.50 11.27 -34.81
C PHE A 434 0.30 11.31 -36.11
N LYS A 435 -0.36 11.32 -37.28
CA LYS A 435 0.30 11.49 -38.58
C LYS A 435 1.02 12.84 -38.68
N TYR A 436 0.38 13.91 -38.20
CA TYR A 436 0.98 15.24 -38.16
C TYR A 436 2.25 15.26 -37.31
N LEU A 437 2.23 14.69 -36.09
CA LEU A 437 3.39 14.60 -35.21
C LEU A 437 4.52 13.82 -35.89
N LEU A 438 4.25 12.63 -36.44
CA LEU A 438 5.26 11.81 -37.09
C LEU A 438 5.92 12.52 -38.29
N ALA A 439 5.15 13.31 -39.05
CA ALA A 439 5.66 14.08 -40.18
C ALA A 439 6.47 15.32 -39.79
N HIS A 440 6.16 15.97 -38.66
CA HIS A 440 6.73 17.28 -38.29
C HIS A 440 7.73 17.23 -37.13
N MET A 441 7.93 16.09 -36.47
CA MET A 441 9.04 15.92 -35.52
C MET A 441 10.38 15.92 -36.26
N GLU A 442 11.34 16.72 -35.78
CA GLU A 442 12.65 16.91 -36.39
C GLU A 442 13.56 15.68 -36.19
N HIS A 443 13.55 15.09 -34.99
CA HIS A 443 14.43 13.98 -34.64
C HIS A 443 13.72 12.62 -34.73
N ASN A 444 14.42 11.61 -35.24
CA ASN A 444 13.93 10.21 -35.25
C ASN A 444 13.66 9.68 -33.83
N GLN A 445 14.38 10.18 -32.83
CA GLN A 445 14.14 9.84 -31.43
C GLN A 445 12.76 10.29 -30.96
N ASP A 446 12.27 11.45 -31.39
CA ASP A 446 10.95 11.95 -31.01
C ASP A 446 9.84 11.14 -31.67
N ARG A 447 10.00 10.81 -32.97
CA ARG A 447 9.11 9.88 -33.67
C ARG A 447 9.03 8.53 -32.97
N TYR A 448 10.18 8.03 -32.51
CA TYR A 448 10.28 6.78 -31.76
C TYR A 448 9.51 6.85 -30.44
N LEU A 449 9.57 7.98 -29.73
CA LEU A 449 8.80 8.21 -28.51
C LEU A 449 7.28 8.29 -28.77
N VAL A 450 6.86 8.95 -29.86
CA VAL A 450 5.44 9.00 -30.27
C VAL A 450 4.88 7.61 -30.51
N ILE A 451 5.59 6.76 -31.26
CA ILE A 451 5.15 5.38 -31.51
C ILE A 451 5.14 4.56 -30.22
N ASN A 452 6.14 4.72 -29.34
CA ASN A 452 6.14 4.05 -28.05
C ASN A 452 4.94 4.42 -27.19
N ALA A 453 4.59 5.71 -27.13
CA ALA A 453 3.44 6.20 -26.36
C ALA A 453 2.12 5.59 -26.86
N ILE A 454 1.98 5.39 -28.18
CA ILE A 454 0.84 4.69 -28.80
C ILE A 454 0.84 3.20 -28.41
N VAL A 455 1.99 2.53 -28.58
CA VAL A 455 2.14 1.08 -28.35
C VAL A 455 1.99 0.71 -26.87
N ASP A 456 2.25 1.62 -25.93
CA ASP A 456 2.01 1.41 -24.50
C ASP A 456 0.55 1.10 -24.14
N HIS A 457 -0.39 1.44 -25.02
CA HIS A 457 -1.80 1.15 -24.81
C HIS A 457 -2.25 -0.21 -25.37
N LEU A 458 -1.37 -0.97 -26.04
CA LEU A 458 -1.65 -2.32 -26.53
C LEU A 458 -1.56 -3.35 -25.39
N ARG A 459 -2.55 -3.38 -24.50
CA ARG A 459 -2.57 -4.21 -23.28
C ARG A 459 -3.55 -5.38 -23.41
N TYR A 460 -4.41 -5.63 -22.43
CA TYR A 460 -5.48 -6.64 -22.51
C TYR A 460 -6.66 -6.17 -23.38
N PRO A 461 -7.63 -7.02 -23.74
CA PRO A 461 -8.82 -6.61 -24.49
C PRO A 461 -9.60 -5.50 -23.79
N ASN A 462 -9.60 -4.30 -24.37
CA ASN A 462 -10.35 -3.12 -23.93
C ASN A 462 -10.47 -2.10 -25.08
N THR A 463 -11.28 -1.07 -24.89
CA THR A 463 -11.55 -0.03 -25.90
C THR A 463 -10.28 0.68 -26.39
N HIS A 464 -9.35 1.01 -25.49
CA HIS A 464 -8.09 1.66 -25.86
C HIS A 464 -7.21 0.72 -26.69
N THR A 465 -7.02 -0.53 -26.26
CA THR A 465 -6.23 -1.53 -26.99
C THR A 465 -6.75 -1.69 -28.42
N TYR A 466 -8.07 -1.73 -28.61
CA TYR A 466 -8.66 -1.82 -29.94
C TYR A 466 -8.39 -0.57 -30.79
N PHE A 467 -8.63 0.63 -30.24
CA PHE A 467 -8.36 1.90 -30.92
C PHE A 467 -6.89 2.03 -31.38
N PHE A 468 -5.95 1.75 -30.48
CA PHE A 468 -4.53 1.87 -30.78
C PHE A 468 -4.02 0.75 -31.68
N SER A 469 -4.61 -0.46 -31.63
CA SER A 469 -4.32 -1.53 -32.59
C SER A 469 -4.69 -1.10 -34.02
N MET A 470 -5.90 -0.55 -34.21
CA MET A 470 -6.33 -0.03 -35.51
C MET A 470 -5.48 1.16 -35.98
N THR A 471 -5.08 2.03 -35.04
CA THR A 471 -4.17 3.15 -35.33
C THR A 471 -2.82 2.65 -35.85
N ILE A 472 -2.21 1.66 -35.20
CA ILE A 472 -0.92 1.09 -35.62
C ILE A 472 -1.02 0.43 -37.00
N LEU A 473 -2.08 -0.35 -37.25
CA LEU A 473 -2.33 -0.96 -38.55
C LEU A 473 -2.44 0.10 -39.66
N HIS A 474 -3.19 1.17 -39.41
CA HIS A 474 -3.34 2.27 -40.36
C HIS A 474 -2.06 3.08 -40.58
N LEU A 475 -1.27 3.31 -39.52
CA LEU A 475 0.02 3.98 -39.64
C LEU A 475 0.96 3.13 -40.51
N PHE A 476 1.01 1.81 -40.31
CA PHE A 476 1.82 0.92 -41.16
C PHE A 476 1.36 0.92 -42.62
N ALA A 477 0.04 0.93 -42.88
CA ALA A 477 -0.48 0.95 -44.24
C ALA A 477 -0.25 2.28 -44.97
N SER A 478 -0.42 3.42 -44.28
CA SER A 478 -0.52 4.75 -44.91
C SER A 478 0.74 5.62 -44.84
N GLN A 479 1.72 5.30 -43.98
CA GLN A 479 2.91 6.12 -43.77
C GLN A 479 4.09 5.70 -44.67
N PRO A 480 5.08 6.59 -44.89
CA PRO A 480 6.29 6.27 -45.65
C PRO A 480 7.15 5.18 -44.98
N GLU A 481 8.02 4.52 -45.77
CA GLU A 481 8.86 3.38 -45.32
C GLU A 481 9.59 3.61 -44.00
N TYR A 482 10.19 4.80 -43.79
CA TYR A 482 10.95 5.08 -42.56
C TYR A 482 10.07 5.07 -41.29
N ILE A 483 8.77 5.42 -41.40
CA ILE A 483 7.82 5.30 -40.28
C ILE A 483 7.38 3.85 -40.12
N LYS A 484 7.15 3.11 -41.22
CA LYS A 484 6.81 1.68 -41.17
C LYS A 484 7.90 0.88 -40.47
N GLU A 485 9.15 1.14 -40.82
CA GLU A 485 10.33 0.56 -40.17
C GLU A 485 10.35 0.87 -38.66
N LEU A 486 10.05 2.12 -38.29
CA LEU A 486 10.02 2.54 -36.89
C LEU A 486 8.89 1.87 -36.09
N VAL A 487 7.71 1.71 -36.69
CA VAL A 487 6.59 0.93 -36.10
C VAL A 487 7.05 -0.49 -35.81
N ILE A 488 7.62 -1.18 -36.81
CA ILE A 488 8.08 -2.57 -36.67
C ILE A 488 9.21 -2.67 -35.65
N ARG A 489 10.15 -1.72 -35.65
CA ARG A 489 11.22 -1.66 -34.65
C ARG A 489 10.67 -1.61 -33.23
N VAL A 490 9.71 -0.72 -32.94
CA VAL A 490 9.12 -0.60 -31.59
C VAL A 490 8.41 -1.89 -31.18
N LEU A 491 7.66 -2.52 -32.09
CA LEU A 491 6.98 -3.79 -31.81
C LEU A 491 7.98 -4.93 -31.57
N LEU A 492 9.00 -5.06 -32.41
CA LEU A 492 10.03 -6.10 -32.28
C LEU A 492 10.87 -5.95 -31.00
N GLU A 493 11.27 -4.72 -30.66
CA GLU A 493 11.99 -4.45 -29.40
C GLU A 493 11.20 -4.97 -28.19
N ARG A 494 9.86 -4.83 -28.21
CA ARG A 494 8.97 -5.33 -27.16
C ARG A 494 8.70 -6.83 -27.22
N LEU A 495 8.92 -7.50 -28.35
CA LEU A 495 8.64 -8.93 -28.51
C LEU A 495 9.88 -9.83 -28.37
N ILE A 496 11.08 -9.32 -28.67
CA ILE A 496 12.34 -10.07 -28.54
C ILE A 496 12.77 -10.24 -27.08
N VAL A 497 12.32 -9.35 -26.18
CA VAL A 497 12.61 -9.50 -24.76
C VAL A 497 11.93 -10.74 -24.17
N ASN A 498 12.48 -11.21 -23.05
CA ASN A 498 11.88 -12.28 -22.28
C ASN A 498 10.44 -11.93 -21.85
N ARG A 499 9.59 -12.97 -21.79
CA ARG A 499 8.21 -12.90 -21.31
C ARG A 499 8.11 -12.19 -19.94
N PRO A 500 6.97 -11.55 -19.63
CA PRO A 500 5.70 -11.56 -20.35
C PRO A 500 5.64 -10.57 -21.53
N HIS A 501 4.67 -10.78 -22.42
CA HIS A 501 4.35 -9.88 -23.54
C HIS A 501 2.90 -9.41 -23.41
N PRO A 502 2.59 -8.12 -23.62
CA PRO A 502 1.20 -7.65 -23.59
C PRO A 502 0.36 -8.35 -24.66
N TRP A 503 -0.88 -8.70 -24.32
CA TRP A 503 -1.77 -9.46 -25.21
C TRP A 503 -2.03 -8.73 -26.53
N GLY A 504 -2.43 -7.46 -26.46
CA GLY A 504 -2.75 -6.62 -27.60
C GLY A 504 -1.54 -6.33 -28.47
N LEU A 505 -0.34 -6.24 -27.88
CA LEU A 505 0.90 -6.13 -28.64
C LEU A 505 1.09 -7.34 -29.56
N LEU A 506 0.93 -8.56 -29.03
CA LEU A 506 1.01 -9.79 -29.81
C LEU A 506 -0.07 -9.83 -30.88
N THR A 507 -1.33 -9.59 -30.50
CA THR A 507 -2.46 -9.62 -31.44
C THR A 507 -2.29 -8.61 -32.58
N THR A 508 -1.90 -7.36 -32.29
CA THR A 508 -1.64 -6.35 -33.33
C THR A 508 -0.49 -6.75 -34.24
N PHE A 509 0.60 -7.31 -33.70
CA PHE A 509 1.74 -7.77 -34.50
C PHE A 509 1.38 -8.95 -35.40
N ILE A 510 0.58 -9.90 -34.91
CA ILE A 510 0.07 -11.05 -35.69
C ILE A 510 -0.79 -10.54 -36.85
N GLN A 511 -1.64 -9.54 -36.62
CA GLN A 511 -2.46 -8.95 -37.69
C GLN A 511 -1.60 -8.21 -38.73
N LEU A 512 -0.58 -7.47 -38.29
CA LEU A 512 0.37 -6.80 -39.20
C LEU A 512 1.08 -7.78 -40.13
N ILE A 513 1.54 -8.92 -39.61
CA ILE A 513 2.23 -9.94 -40.41
C ILE A 513 1.33 -10.57 -41.47
N LYS A 514 0.02 -10.62 -41.21
CA LYS A 514 -0.99 -11.16 -42.14
C LYS A 514 -1.32 -10.19 -43.29
N GLU A 515 -0.89 -8.92 -43.22
CA GLU A 515 -1.13 -7.96 -44.29
C GLU A 515 -0.43 -8.39 -45.60
N PRO A 516 -1.11 -8.28 -46.76
CA PRO A 516 -0.50 -8.55 -48.05
C PRO A 516 0.68 -7.60 -48.25
N MET A 517 1.78 -8.10 -48.79
CA MET A 517 3.05 -7.37 -49.01
C MET A 517 3.86 -7.04 -47.74
N PHE A 518 3.45 -7.51 -46.55
CA PHE A 518 4.25 -7.30 -45.33
C PHE A 518 5.70 -7.77 -45.50
N THR A 519 5.91 -8.97 -46.03
CA THR A 519 7.25 -9.53 -46.28
C THR A 519 7.97 -8.91 -47.47
N GLU A 520 7.31 -8.07 -48.28
CA GLU A 520 7.92 -7.45 -49.46
C GLU A 520 8.76 -6.21 -49.13
N HIS A 521 8.53 -5.61 -47.95
CA HIS A 521 9.33 -4.49 -47.47
C HIS A 521 10.81 -4.87 -47.30
N LYS A 522 11.69 -4.04 -47.87
CA LYS A 522 13.14 -4.27 -47.88
C LYS A 522 13.72 -4.41 -46.46
N PHE A 523 13.33 -3.53 -45.54
CA PHE A 523 13.81 -3.55 -44.16
C PHE A 523 13.37 -4.81 -43.40
N ILE A 524 12.24 -5.42 -43.76
CA ILE A 524 11.76 -6.68 -43.16
C ILE A 524 12.63 -7.85 -43.65
N LYS A 525 12.86 -7.94 -44.96
CA LYS A 525 13.76 -8.95 -45.55
C LYS A 525 15.16 -8.87 -44.97
N GLU A 526 15.71 -7.65 -44.85
CA GLU A 526 17.02 -7.41 -44.24
C GLU A 526 17.03 -7.81 -42.76
N SER A 527 16.02 -7.44 -41.99
CA SER A 527 15.95 -7.79 -40.56
C SER A 527 15.91 -9.30 -40.32
N MET A 528 15.15 -10.05 -41.12
CA MET A 528 15.08 -11.52 -41.06
C MET A 528 16.38 -12.20 -41.50
N ALA A 529 17.15 -11.57 -42.39
CA ALA A 529 18.44 -12.09 -42.85
C ALA A 529 19.55 -11.88 -41.81
N HIS A 530 19.55 -10.73 -41.12
CA HIS A 530 20.64 -10.34 -40.21
C HIS A 530 20.45 -10.81 -38.77
N SER A 531 19.23 -11.16 -38.33
CA SER A 531 18.96 -11.59 -36.95
C SER A 531 18.18 -12.91 -36.91
N SER A 532 18.80 -13.93 -36.33
CA SER A 532 18.16 -15.23 -36.10
C SER A 532 16.98 -15.14 -35.13
N ASP A 533 17.02 -14.22 -34.16
CA ASP A 533 15.96 -14.05 -33.17
C ASP A 533 14.72 -13.41 -33.79
N ILE A 534 14.92 -12.40 -34.65
CA ILE A 534 13.84 -11.79 -35.45
C ILE A 534 13.23 -12.85 -36.36
N LYS A 535 14.05 -13.62 -37.07
CA LYS A 535 13.58 -14.69 -37.95
C LYS A 535 12.76 -15.73 -37.21
N ARG A 536 13.25 -16.22 -36.06
CA ARG A 536 12.52 -17.16 -35.19
C ARG A 536 11.17 -16.60 -34.72
N LEU A 537 11.12 -15.32 -34.36
CA LEU A 537 9.87 -14.68 -33.96
C LEU A 537 8.85 -14.69 -35.11
N PHE A 538 9.26 -14.30 -36.32
CA PHE A 538 8.39 -14.36 -37.50
C PHE A 538 7.96 -15.80 -37.82
N ASP A 539 8.89 -16.76 -37.82
CA ASP A 539 8.61 -18.17 -38.09
C ASP A 539 7.62 -18.78 -37.06
N ASN A 540 7.70 -18.36 -35.80
CA ASN A 540 6.78 -18.81 -34.74
C ASN A 540 5.40 -18.17 -34.85
N VAL A 541 5.28 -16.99 -35.45
CA VAL A 541 4.00 -16.29 -35.65
C VAL A 541 3.32 -16.70 -36.96
N LEU A 542 4.11 -17.11 -37.95
CA LEU A 542 3.63 -17.56 -39.27
C LEU A 542 3.25 -19.05 -39.32
N LYS A 543 3.64 -19.85 -38.32
CA LYS A 543 3.18 -21.23 -38.12
C LYS A 543 1.87 -21.25 -37.35
#